data_AF-A0A817HGS7-F1
#
_entry.id   AF-A0A817HGS7-F1
#
_cell.length_a   1.000
_cell.length_b   1.000
_cell.length_c   1.000
_cell.angle_alpha   90.00
_cell.angle_beta   90.00
_cell.angle_gamma   90.00
#
_symmetry.space_group_name_H-M   'P 1'
#
loop_
_entity.id
_entity.type
_entity.pdbx_description
1 polymer ?
#
loop_
_entity_poly.entity_id
_entity_poly.type
_entity_poly.pdbx_seq_one_letter_code
_entity_poly.pdbx_strand_id
1 'polypeptide(L)'
;MIRALLTDINQIKIDSSSYSNQILNMIIQLCIDAAKNERYRYNGSHISEPLTVLVKLFYNDELLHNTFCNNETKSSSSSSNIQSLIELFVLLLIKFYRKINLDNDILENYTCVVILNLFWLISNHEKYHQIIRNHEQLMDIIKHAIHDEENFTDTFMPRTMKSIKQSANDILKNLNS
;
A
#
# COMPACT_ATOMS: atom_id res chain seq x y z
N MET A 1 -8.69 13.68 1.44
CA MET A 1 -7.24 13.42 1.38
C MET A 1 -6.49 14.18 2.48
N ILE A 2 -6.54 15.52 2.51
CA ILE A 2 -5.84 16.36 3.51
C ILE A 2 -6.23 16.00 4.96
N ARG A 3 -7.52 15.82 5.28
CA ARG A 3 -7.94 15.46 6.65
C ARG A 3 -7.34 14.13 7.12
N ALA A 4 -7.35 13.09 6.29
CA ALA A 4 -6.72 11.81 6.63
C ALA A 4 -5.18 11.88 6.70
N LEU A 5 -4.54 12.77 5.94
CA LEU A 5 -3.12 13.08 6.10
C LEU A 5 -2.83 13.73 7.46
N LEU A 6 -3.75 14.55 7.97
CA LEU A 6 -3.60 15.32 9.21
C LEU A 6 -4.13 14.62 10.47
N THR A 7 -4.93 13.56 10.32
CA THR A 7 -5.59 12.86 11.44
C THR A 7 -4.68 11.75 11.97
N ASP A 8 -4.58 11.63 13.30
CA ASP A 8 -3.84 10.56 13.98
C ASP A 8 -4.54 9.20 13.81
N ILE A 9 -3.79 8.09 13.83
CA ILE A 9 -4.37 6.74 13.69
C ILE A 9 -5.40 6.44 14.76
N ASN A 10 -5.16 6.84 16.01
CA ASN A 10 -6.10 6.56 17.09
C ASN A 10 -7.42 7.28 16.85
N GLN A 11 -7.35 8.50 16.31
CA GLN A 11 -8.53 9.25 15.91
C GLN A 11 -9.24 8.62 14.70
N ILE A 12 -8.50 8.07 13.73
CA ILE A 12 -9.09 7.32 12.60
C ILE A 12 -9.82 6.06 13.08
N LYS A 13 -9.28 5.37 14.09
CA LYS A 13 -9.92 4.19 14.70
C LYS A 13 -11.23 4.56 15.42
N ILE A 14 -11.23 5.67 16.14
CA ILE A 14 -12.41 6.17 16.87
C ILE A 14 -13.49 6.68 15.90
N ASP A 15 -13.09 7.38 14.84
CA ASP A 15 -13.99 8.02 13.89
C ASP A 15 -14.20 7.18 12.61
N SER A 16 -14.19 5.84 12.70
CA SER A 16 -14.28 4.96 11.52
C SER A 16 -15.52 5.25 10.66
N SER A 17 -16.64 5.58 11.31
CA SER A 17 -17.91 5.98 10.69
C SER A 17 -17.84 7.27 9.87
N SER A 18 -16.82 8.11 10.10
CA SER A 18 -16.61 9.35 9.34
C SER A 18 -15.92 9.13 7.98
N TYR A 19 -15.31 7.97 7.77
CA TYR A 19 -14.66 7.61 6.51
C TYR A 19 -15.61 6.76 5.67
N SER A 20 -16.47 7.42 4.89
CA SER A 20 -17.39 6.71 4.01
C SER A 20 -16.65 5.92 2.92
N ASN A 21 -17.24 4.82 2.47
CA ASN A 21 -16.75 4.03 1.32
C ASN A 21 -16.51 4.89 0.07
N GLN A 22 -17.25 5.99 -0.09
CA GLN A 22 -17.06 6.94 -1.19
C GLN A 22 -15.68 7.63 -1.12
N ILE A 23 -15.24 8.03 0.07
CA ILE A 23 -13.93 8.65 0.27
C ILE A 23 -12.81 7.64 -0.03
N LEU A 24 -12.95 6.40 0.43
CA LEU A 24 -11.99 5.32 0.15
C LEU A 24 -11.90 5.03 -1.36
N ASN A 25 -13.05 4.85 -2.02
CA ASN A 25 -13.10 4.64 -3.47
C ASN A 25 -12.47 5.80 -4.25
N MET A 26 -12.71 7.04 -3.81
CA MET A 26 -12.07 8.21 -4.41
C MET A 26 -10.54 8.16 -4.27
N ILE A 27 -10.01 7.79 -3.10
CA ILE A 27 -8.55 7.68 -2.89
C ILE A 27 -7.94 6.57 -3.75
N ILE A 28 -8.60 5.41 -3.85
CA ILE A 28 -8.17 4.31 -4.72
C ILE A 28 -8.19 4.76 -6.18
N GLN A 29 -9.24 5.47 -6.60
CA GLN A 29 -9.35 6.00 -7.95
C GLN A 29 -8.22 6.99 -8.27
N LEU A 30 -7.82 7.84 -7.31
CA LEU A 30 -6.64 8.70 -7.48
C LEU A 30 -5.36 7.91 -7.70
N CYS A 31 -5.18 6.78 -7.01
CA CYS A 31 -4.04 5.89 -7.23
C CYS A 31 -4.07 5.29 -8.64
N ILE A 32 -5.24 4.81 -9.07
CA ILE A 32 -5.45 4.24 -10.41
C ILE A 32 -5.16 5.28 -11.51
N ASP A 33 -5.67 6.50 -11.35
CA ASP A 33 -5.50 7.55 -12.35
C ASP A 33 -4.07 8.08 -12.38
N ALA A 34 -3.39 8.17 -11.23
CA ALA A 34 -1.96 8.48 -11.18
C ALA A 34 -1.12 7.38 -11.84
N ALA A 35 -1.46 6.10 -11.66
CA ALA A 35 -0.73 4.97 -12.24
C ALA A 35 -0.79 4.91 -13.78
N LYS A 36 -1.79 5.55 -14.40
CA LYS A 36 -1.89 5.68 -15.86
C LYS A 36 -0.90 6.69 -16.44
N ASN A 37 -0.35 7.57 -15.62
CA ASN A 37 0.60 8.59 -16.03
C ASN A 37 2.05 8.08 -15.88
N GLU A 38 2.91 8.31 -16.87
CA GLU A 38 4.32 7.88 -16.84
C GLU A 38 5.13 8.48 -15.68
N ARG A 39 4.71 9.66 -15.18
CA ARG A 39 5.29 10.34 -14.02
C ARG A 39 4.57 10.03 -12.72
N TYR A 40 3.60 9.09 -12.73
CA TYR A 40 2.84 8.66 -11.56
C TYR A 40 2.16 9.82 -10.82
N ARG A 41 1.62 10.77 -11.58
CA ARG A 41 0.96 11.98 -11.06
C ARG A 41 -0.45 12.12 -11.60
N TYR A 42 -1.33 12.61 -10.76
CA TYR A 42 -2.68 13.02 -11.14
C TYR A 42 -3.06 14.30 -10.40
N ASN A 43 -3.63 15.28 -11.11
CA ASN A 43 -3.97 16.60 -10.58
C ASN A 43 -2.84 17.28 -9.78
N GLY A 44 -1.59 17.10 -10.22
CA GLY A 44 -0.40 17.69 -9.59
C GLY A 44 0.18 16.90 -8.42
N SER A 45 -0.57 15.96 -7.83
CA SER A 45 -0.10 15.10 -6.73
C SER A 45 0.58 13.84 -7.25
N HIS A 46 1.67 13.43 -6.59
CA HIS A 46 2.34 12.16 -6.86
C HIS A 46 1.56 10.99 -6.23
N ILE A 47 1.65 9.79 -6.82
CA ILE A 47 0.95 8.59 -6.34
C ILE A 47 1.28 8.23 -4.89
N SER A 48 2.46 8.60 -4.41
CA SER A 48 2.85 8.40 -3.01
C SER A 48 1.93 9.09 -2.01
N GLU A 49 1.30 10.22 -2.38
CA GLU A 49 0.39 10.96 -1.51
C GLU A 49 -0.90 10.17 -1.20
N PRO A 50 -1.72 9.76 -2.19
CA PRO A 50 -2.91 8.96 -1.90
C PRO A 50 -2.55 7.58 -1.32
N LEU A 51 -1.43 6.96 -1.70
CA LEU A 51 -0.98 5.71 -1.09
C LEU A 51 -0.64 5.88 0.40
N THR A 52 -0.01 7.01 0.77
CA THR A 52 0.29 7.34 2.18
C THR A 52 -0.99 7.45 3.00
N VAL A 53 -2.04 8.04 2.40
CA VAL A 53 -3.35 8.10 3.03
C VAL A 53 -3.95 6.72 3.23
N LEU A 54 -3.85 5.84 2.23
CA LEU A 54 -4.34 4.47 2.35
C LEU A 54 -3.64 3.73 3.50
N VAL A 55 -2.32 3.85 3.65
CA VAL A 55 -1.61 3.25 4.79
C VAL A 55 -2.21 3.70 6.12
N LYS A 56 -2.41 5.02 6.30
CA LYS A 56 -2.99 5.56 7.54
C LYS A 56 -4.40 5.05 7.79
N LEU A 57 -5.23 4.96 6.76
CA LEU A 57 -6.62 4.49 6.89
C LEU A 57 -6.69 2.99 7.15
N PHE A 58 -5.82 2.19 6.54
CA PHE A 58 -5.79 0.73 6.64
C PHE A 58 -5.22 0.21 7.96
N TYR A 59 -4.70 1.08 8.82
CA TYR A 59 -4.51 0.76 10.23
C TYR A 59 -5.82 0.50 10.99
N ASN A 60 -6.95 0.89 10.40
CA ASN A 60 -8.27 0.45 10.82
C ASN A 60 -8.68 -0.77 9.99
N ASP A 61 -8.67 -1.94 10.62
CA ASP A 61 -9.00 -3.23 9.99
C ASP A 61 -10.40 -3.24 9.36
N GLU A 62 -11.36 -2.49 9.92
CA GLU A 62 -12.70 -2.36 9.36
C GLU A 62 -12.66 -1.64 8.01
N LEU A 63 -11.88 -0.55 7.89
CA LEU A 63 -11.73 0.19 6.63
C LEU A 63 -10.96 -0.61 5.59
N LEU A 64 -9.92 -1.36 6.00
CA LEU A 64 -9.24 -2.29 5.13
C LEU A 64 -10.23 -3.36 4.62
N HIS A 65 -10.93 -4.04 5.54
CA HIS A 65 -11.89 -5.08 5.19
C HIS A 65 -12.97 -4.55 4.26
N ASN A 66 -13.59 -3.41 4.58
CA ASN A 66 -14.62 -2.77 3.76
C ASN A 66 -14.10 -2.38 2.38
N THR A 67 -12.84 -1.96 2.26
CA THR A 67 -12.24 -1.62 0.97
C THR A 67 -12.13 -2.85 0.07
N PHE A 68 -11.70 -3.97 0.61
CA PHE A 68 -11.54 -5.19 -0.17
C PHE A 68 -12.89 -5.91 -0.39
N CYS A 69 -13.82 -5.88 0.57
CA CYS A 69 -15.13 -6.53 0.46
C CYS A 69 -16.20 -5.71 -0.30
N ASN A 70 -16.27 -4.38 -0.18
CA ASN A 70 -17.24 -3.59 -0.98
C ASN A 70 -16.89 -3.53 -2.47
N ASN A 71 -15.66 -3.90 -2.81
CA ASN A 71 -15.27 -4.12 -4.19
C ASN A 71 -15.75 -5.48 -4.73
N GLU A 72 -16.25 -6.40 -3.89
CA GLU A 72 -16.86 -7.68 -4.33
C GLU A 72 -18.33 -7.50 -4.76
N THR A 73 -19.07 -6.56 -4.17
CA THR A 73 -20.54 -6.46 -4.33
C THR A 73 -21.01 -5.74 -5.60
N LYS A 74 -20.11 -5.22 -6.43
CA LYS A 74 -20.45 -4.55 -7.72
C LYS A 74 -20.24 -5.39 -8.98
N SER A 75 -19.75 -6.62 -8.86
CA SER A 75 -19.57 -7.52 -9.99
C SER A 75 -19.93 -8.94 -9.56
N SER A 76 -20.90 -9.55 -10.25
CA SER A 76 -21.32 -10.94 -10.11
C SER A 76 -20.26 -11.94 -10.61
N SER A 77 -19.01 -11.75 -10.18
CA SER A 77 -17.82 -12.60 -10.38
C SER A 77 -16.75 -12.18 -9.37
N SER A 78 -16.90 -12.64 -8.13
CA SER A 78 -16.33 -12.07 -6.89
C SER A 78 -14.84 -12.36 -6.62
N SER A 79 -14.03 -12.75 -7.61
CA SER A 79 -12.57 -12.87 -7.47
C SER A 79 -11.77 -11.74 -8.14
N SER A 80 -12.39 -10.91 -8.97
CA SER A 80 -11.66 -10.02 -9.89
C SER A 80 -11.16 -8.70 -9.28
N ASN A 81 -11.74 -8.24 -8.16
CA ASN A 81 -11.52 -6.85 -7.72
C ASN A 81 -10.55 -6.69 -6.53
N ILE A 82 -10.48 -7.66 -5.61
CA ILE A 82 -9.42 -7.70 -4.58
C ILE A 82 -8.09 -7.96 -5.26
N GLN A 83 -8.11 -8.93 -6.18
CA GLN A 83 -6.97 -9.26 -7.00
C GLN A 83 -6.50 -8.04 -7.79
N SER A 84 -7.39 -7.23 -8.36
CA SER A 84 -6.97 -6.04 -9.12
C SER A 84 -6.33 -4.93 -8.27
N LEU A 85 -6.73 -4.72 -7.01
CA LEU A 85 -6.08 -3.75 -6.14
C LEU A 85 -4.72 -4.25 -5.63
N ILE A 86 -4.63 -5.53 -5.26
CA ILE A 86 -3.34 -6.15 -4.91
C ILE A 86 -2.41 -6.12 -6.12
N GLU A 87 -2.90 -6.45 -7.31
CA GLU A 87 -2.15 -6.36 -8.57
C GLU A 87 -1.67 -4.95 -8.84
N LEU A 88 -2.50 -3.92 -8.61
CA LEU A 88 -2.06 -2.52 -8.71
C LEU A 88 -0.87 -2.25 -7.79
N PHE A 89 -0.94 -2.65 -6.52
CA PHE A 89 0.16 -2.45 -5.58
C PHE A 89 1.41 -3.24 -5.98
N VAL A 90 1.26 -4.48 -6.48
CA VAL A 90 2.36 -5.29 -7.01
C VAL A 90 3.04 -4.59 -8.18
N LEU A 91 2.26 -4.14 -9.16
CA LEU A 91 2.76 -3.46 -10.37
C LEU A 91 3.54 -2.19 -10.00
N LEU A 92 3.00 -1.39 -9.07
CA LEU A 92 3.67 -0.18 -8.61
C LEU A 92 4.96 -0.52 -7.84
N LEU A 93 4.93 -1.50 -6.94
CA LEU A 93 6.13 -1.89 -6.18
C LEU A 93 7.24 -2.36 -7.11
N ILE A 94 6.95 -3.26 -8.05
CA ILE A 94 7.95 -3.75 -9.02
C ILE A 94 8.55 -2.58 -9.80
N LYS A 95 7.72 -1.63 -10.22
CA LYS A 95 8.18 -0.46 -10.98
C LYS A 95 9.11 0.41 -10.16
N PHE A 96 8.69 0.80 -8.96
CA PHE A 96 9.47 1.73 -8.13
C PHE A 96 10.71 1.06 -7.57
N TYR A 97 10.63 -0.20 -7.12
CA TYR A 97 11.78 -0.93 -6.59
C TYR A 97 12.90 -1.10 -7.64
N ARG A 98 12.55 -1.29 -8.93
CA ARG A 98 13.54 -1.29 -10.01
C ARG A 98 14.25 0.05 -10.21
N LYS A 99 13.59 1.17 -9.91
CA LYS A 99 14.17 2.51 -10.04
C LYS A 99 15.08 2.89 -8.88
N ILE A 100 14.83 2.34 -7.68
CA ILE A 100 15.66 2.56 -6.50
C ILE A 100 17.13 2.26 -6.81
N ASN A 101 17.37 1.08 -7.39
CA ASN A 101 18.71 0.60 -7.71
C ASN A 101 19.40 1.38 -8.85
N LEU A 102 18.72 2.34 -9.50
CA LEU A 102 19.25 3.10 -10.63
C LEU A 102 19.66 4.53 -10.21
N ASP A 103 18.74 5.26 -9.59
CA ASP A 103 18.86 6.72 -9.46
C ASP A 103 18.81 7.22 -8.00
N ASN A 104 18.56 6.35 -7.02
CA ASN A 104 18.41 6.73 -5.60
C ASN A 104 17.45 7.92 -5.36
N ASP A 105 16.38 8.02 -6.17
CA ASP A 105 15.38 9.08 -6.02
C ASP A 105 14.62 8.90 -4.70
N ILE A 106 14.70 9.91 -3.84
CA ILE A 106 14.08 9.95 -2.51
C ILE A 106 12.56 9.71 -2.59
N LEU A 107 11.89 10.24 -3.61
CA LEU A 107 10.45 10.08 -3.78
C LEU A 107 10.07 8.66 -4.20
N GLU A 108 10.89 8.02 -5.03
CA GLU A 108 10.67 6.62 -5.44
C GLU A 108 10.95 5.66 -4.27
N ASN A 109 11.99 5.94 -3.48
CA ASN A 109 12.29 5.24 -2.23
C ASN A 109 11.11 5.34 -1.24
N TYR A 110 10.63 6.56 -1.01
CA TYR A 110 9.46 6.80 -0.16
C TYR A 110 8.22 6.05 -0.68
N THR A 111 8.00 6.02 -1.98
CA THR A 111 6.86 5.31 -2.58
C THR A 111 6.93 3.80 -2.32
N CYS A 112 8.12 3.20 -2.43
CA CYS A 112 8.33 1.79 -2.09
C CYS A 112 8.05 1.50 -0.61
N VAL A 113 8.54 2.36 0.29
CA VAL A 113 8.25 2.27 1.73
C VAL A 113 6.74 2.23 1.98
N VAL A 114 6.00 3.15 1.36
CA VAL A 114 4.54 3.24 1.52
C VAL A 114 3.85 1.97 1.02
N ILE A 115 4.24 1.45 -0.15
CA ILE A 115 3.62 0.26 -0.74
C ILE A 115 3.93 -1.00 0.09
N LEU A 116 5.16 -1.16 0.58
CA LEU A 116 5.49 -2.27 1.46
C LEU A 116 4.75 -2.20 2.80
N ASN A 117 4.49 -1.01 3.32
CA ASN A 117 3.62 -0.86 4.49
C ASN A 117 2.17 -1.26 4.20
N LEU A 118 1.64 -0.99 2.99
CA LEU A 118 0.33 -1.52 2.58
C LEU A 118 0.34 -3.05 2.55
N PHE A 119 1.35 -3.68 1.96
CA PHE A 119 1.47 -5.13 1.95
C PHE A 119 1.59 -5.72 3.34
N TRP A 120 2.33 -5.08 4.24
CA TRP A 120 2.40 -5.51 5.64
C TRP A 120 1.02 -5.48 6.30
N LEU A 121 0.27 -4.38 6.18
CA LEU A 121 -1.10 -4.29 6.72
C LEU A 121 -2.01 -5.39 6.13
N ILE A 122 -1.96 -5.60 4.81
CA ILE A 122 -2.74 -6.65 4.13
C ILE A 122 -2.32 -8.05 4.63
N SER A 123 -1.02 -8.29 4.82
CA SER A 123 -0.50 -9.60 5.25
C SER A 123 -0.93 -10.00 6.66
N ASN A 124 -1.40 -9.06 7.49
CA ASN A 124 -1.96 -9.40 8.81
C ASN A 124 -3.28 -10.20 8.69
N HIS A 125 -3.86 -10.33 7.49
CA HIS A 125 -5.08 -11.07 7.25
C HIS A 125 -4.82 -12.31 6.39
N GLU A 126 -4.98 -13.49 6.99
CA GLU A 126 -4.72 -14.81 6.37
C GLU A 126 -5.42 -15.00 5.02
N LYS A 127 -6.62 -14.44 4.86
CA LYS A 127 -7.38 -14.52 3.61
C LYS A 127 -6.66 -13.98 2.36
N TYR A 128 -5.65 -13.11 2.54
CA TYR A 128 -4.88 -12.56 1.41
C TYR A 128 -3.53 -13.24 1.21
N HIS A 129 -3.11 -14.14 2.11
CA HIS A 129 -1.78 -14.75 2.05
C HIS A 129 -1.55 -15.49 0.74
N GLN A 130 -2.52 -16.27 0.27
CA GLN A 130 -2.36 -17.02 -0.98
C GLN A 130 -2.21 -16.08 -2.17
N ILE A 131 -2.98 -14.98 -2.22
CA ILE A 131 -2.89 -13.98 -3.30
C ILE A 131 -1.48 -13.38 -3.31
N ILE A 132 -0.96 -13.00 -2.14
CA ILE A 132 0.40 -12.44 -2.02
C ILE A 132 1.46 -13.46 -2.43
N ARG A 133 1.40 -14.71 -1.92
CA ARG A 133 2.37 -15.77 -2.22
C ARG A 133 2.41 -16.13 -3.70
N ASN A 134 1.28 -16.00 -4.41
CA ASN A 134 1.19 -16.29 -5.85
C ASN A 134 1.93 -15.28 -6.73
N HIS A 135 2.35 -14.12 -6.20
CA HIS A 135 3.13 -13.14 -6.94
C HIS A 135 4.64 -13.35 -6.73
N GLU A 136 5.27 -14.18 -7.57
CA GLU A 136 6.69 -14.53 -7.47
C GLU A 136 7.61 -13.28 -7.40
N GLN A 137 7.41 -12.31 -8.28
CA GLN A 137 8.23 -11.07 -8.29
C GLN A 137 8.06 -10.25 -7.01
N LEU A 138 6.86 -10.20 -6.43
CA LEU A 138 6.64 -9.56 -5.13
C LEU A 138 7.42 -10.29 -4.04
N MET A 139 7.34 -11.63 -4.02
CA MET A 139 8.05 -12.45 -3.04
C MET A 139 9.57 -12.30 -3.16
N ASP A 140 10.10 -12.17 -4.37
CA ASP A 140 11.51 -11.92 -4.60
C ASP A 140 11.93 -10.55 -4.07
N ILE A 141 11.15 -9.50 -4.35
CA ILE A 141 11.38 -8.15 -3.80
C ILE A 141 11.37 -8.18 -2.27
N ILE A 142 10.38 -8.84 -1.65
CA ILE A 142 10.29 -8.94 -0.18
C ILE A 142 11.53 -9.63 0.38
N LYS A 143 11.98 -10.73 -0.22
CA LYS A 143 13.19 -11.44 0.24
C LYS A 143 14.45 -10.60 0.09
N HIS A 144 14.62 -9.88 -1.03
CA HIS A 144 15.77 -9.00 -1.23
C HIS A 144 15.76 -7.82 -0.26
N ALA A 145 14.60 -7.19 -0.05
CA ALA A 145 14.42 -6.06 0.86
C ALA A 145 14.77 -6.38 2.33
N ILE A 146 14.79 -7.66 2.74
CA ILE A 146 15.24 -8.07 4.09
C ILE A 146 16.76 -7.96 4.22
N HIS A 147 17.49 -8.19 3.12
CA HIS A 147 18.93 -8.27 3.06
C HIS A 147 19.59 -6.98 2.55
N ASP A 148 18.85 -6.12 1.86
CA ASP A 148 19.35 -4.82 1.42
C ASP A 148 19.69 -3.94 2.64
N GLU A 149 20.97 -3.55 2.71
CA GLU A 149 21.50 -2.54 3.63
C GLU A 149 21.41 -1.12 3.03
N GLU A 150 20.85 -0.98 1.82
CA GLU A 150 20.68 0.34 1.21
C GLU A 150 19.89 1.24 2.16
N ASN A 151 20.43 2.45 2.37
CA ASN A 151 19.86 3.45 3.26
C ASN A 151 18.55 4.00 2.66
N PHE A 152 17.48 3.22 2.77
CA PHE A 152 16.15 3.73 2.54
C PHE A 152 15.95 4.92 3.48
N THR A 153 15.65 6.07 2.91
CA THR A 153 15.47 7.29 3.69
C THR A 153 14.25 7.14 4.58
N ASP A 154 14.48 6.89 5.87
CA ASP A 154 13.48 7.04 6.93
C ASP A 154 13.11 8.53 7.14
N THR A 155 13.91 9.43 6.59
CA THR A 155 13.64 10.87 6.54
C THR A 155 12.30 11.09 5.82
N PHE A 156 11.38 11.81 6.47
CA PHE A 156 10.00 12.08 6.00
C PHE A 156 8.99 10.93 6.11
N MET A 157 9.38 9.78 6.67
CA MET A 157 8.43 8.71 6.91
C MET A 157 7.50 9.07 8.09
N PRO A 158 6.16 9.02 7.92
CA PRO A 158 5.25 9.14 9.06
C PRO A 158 5.63 8.12 10.15
N ARG A 159 5.52 8.49 11.43
CA ARG A 159 5.78 7.59 12.58
C ARG A 159 5.00 6.27 12.54
N THR A 160 3.98 6.23 11.71
CA THR A 160 3.06 5.13 11.51
C THR A 160 3.55 4.14 10.46
N MET A 161 4.68 4.36 9.80
CA MET A 161 5.21 3.42 8.82
C MET A 161 6.46 2.76 9.40
N LYS A 162 6.72 1.55 8.93
CA LYS A 162 7.93 0.78 9.21
C LYS A 162 8.90 0.96 8.06
N SER A 163 10.20 0.81 8.34
CA SER A 163 11.21 0.80 7.29
C SER A 163 10.97 -0.38 6.33
N ILE A 164 11.52 -0.31 5.12
CA ILE A 164 11.39 -1.36 4.10
C ILE A 164 11.79 -2.73 4.65
N LYS A 165 12.95 -2.81 5.30
CA LYS A 165 13.46 -4.03 5.91
C LYS A 165 12.51 -4.58 6.98
N GLN A 166 11.95 -3.72 7.83
CA GLN A 166 11.05 -4.16 8.88
C GLN A 166 9.70 -4.63 8.30
N SER A 167 9.12 -3.86 7.37
CA SER A 167 7.89 -4.26 6.65
C SER A 167 8.08 -5.60 5.93
N ALA A 168 9.20 -5.78 5.21
CA ALA A 168 9.48 -7.01 4.48
C ALA A 168 9.61 -8.23 5.41
N ASN A 169 10.34 -8.09 6.53
CA ASN A 169 10.42 -9.14 7.55
C ASN A 169 9.05 -9.50 8.14
N ASP A 170 8.24 -8.51 8.48
CA ASP A 170 6.93 -8.73 9.07
C ASP A 170 5.96 -9.37 8.07
N ILE A 171 5.98 -8.96 6.79
CA ILE A 171 5.23 -9.63 5.72
C ILE A 171 5.62 -11.10 5.66
N LEU A 172 6.92 -11.40 5.58
CA LEU A 172 7.39 -12.77 5.41
C LEU A 172 7.08 -13.64 6.64
N LYS A 173 7.12 -13.05 7.84
CA LYS A 173 6.67 -13.69 9.08
C LYS A 173 5.17 -14.00 9.04
N ASN A 174 4.33 -13.02 8.70
CA ASN A 174 2.89 -13.20 8.61
C ASN A 174 2.51 -14.23 7.54
N LEU A 175 3.23 -14.28 6.41
CA LEU A 175 3.00 -15.28 5.37
C LEU A 175 3.53 -16.67 5.72
N ASN A 176 4.16 -16.88 6.88
CA ASN A 176 4.68 -18.20 7.30
C ASN A 176 4.06 -18.68 8.62
N SER A 177 3.26 -17.85 9.29
CA SER A 177 2.40 -18.26 10.42
C SER A 177 1.20 -19.05 9.92
#